data_AF-A0A840DVC7-F1
#
_entry.id   AF-A0A840DVC7-F1
#
_cell.length_a   1.000
_cell.length_b   1.000
_cell.length_c   1.000
_cell.angle_alpha   90.00
_cell.angle_beta   90.00
_cell.angle_gamma   90.00
#
_symmetry.space_group_name_H-M   'P 1'
#
loop_
_entity.id
_entity.type
_entity.pdbx_description
1 polymer ?
#
loop_
_entity_poly.entity_id
_entity_poly.type
_entity_poly.pdbx_seq_one_letter_code
_entity_poly.pdbx_strand_id
1 'polypeptide(L)'
;MNDWLSGITDEVTKQMLLGVIEKKEKLDQWKTKVKLVQIATIVGSVAFLAYVVWEILLSPRPASSKVVAFFGEANHLFFLFLLGTAIFVMGVYQKKCDKAEEEFHALRCEIIQKSADLWRTEDEWKKRHEWFTMMKTKYDINLFYENS
;
A
#
# COMPACT_ATOMS: atom_id res chain seq x y z
N MET A 1 -20.63 -2.95 -14.34
CA MET A 1 -20.89 -1.95 -15.39
C MET A 1 -21.20 -0.63 -14.67
N ASN A 2 -20.32 0.37 -14.78
CA ASN A 2 -20.41 1.64 -14.04
C ASN A 2 -21.44 2.57 -14.70
N ASP A 3 -22.71 2.42 -14.31
CA ASP A 3 -23.87 3.13 -14.87
C ASP A 3 -23.78 4.66 -14.76
N TRP A 4 -23.04 5.15 -13.76
CA TRP A 4 -22.82 6.58 -13.52
C TRP A 4 -21.90 7.28 -14.55
N LEU A 5 -21.17 6.52 -15.38
CA LEU A 5 -20.33 7.04 -16.47
C LEU A 5 -21.10 7.19 -17.80
N SER A 6 -22.38 6.76 -17.86
CA SER A 6 -23.19 6.80 -19.08
C SER A 6 -23.41 8.19 -19.67
N GLY A 7 -23.22 9.24 -18.85
CA GLY A 7 -23.32 10.64 -19.26
C GLY A 7 -22.04 11.24 -19.86
N ILE A 8 -20.92 10.50 -19.90
CA ILE A 8 -19.66 10.96 -20.52
C ILE A 8 -19.64 10.45 -21.97
N THR A 9 -19.71 11.38 -22.92
CA THR A 9 -19.62 11.13 -24.37
C THR A 9 -18.19 10.89 -24.84
N ASP A 10 -17.21 11.46 -24.14
CA ASP A 10 -15.79 11.34 -24.45
C ASP A 10 -15.17 10.06 -23.85
N GLU A 11 -14.82 9.11 -24.72
CA GLU A 11 -14.26 7.82 -24.32
C GLU A 11 -12.90 7.98 -23.60
N VAL A 12 -12.13 9.02 -23.91
CA VAL A 12 -10.84 9.30 -23.27
C VAL A 12 -11.04 9.64 -21.79
N THR A 13 -11.96 10.54 -21.48
CA THR A 13 -12.32 10.93 -20.11
C THR A 13 -12.79 9.74 -19.28
N LYS A 14 -13.63 8.88 -19.89
CA LYS A 14 -14.11 7.65 -19.25
C LYS A 14 -12.96 6.69 -18.96
N GLN A 15 -12.04 6.48 -19.89
CA GLN A 15 -10.88 5.62 -19.67
C GLN A 15 -9.91 6.19 -18.62
N MET A 16 -9.70 7.50 -18.58
CA MET A 16 -8.87 8.13 -17.55
C MET A 16 -9.47 7.92 -16.14
N LEU A 17 -10.78 8.13 -15.97
CA LEU A 17 -11.47 7.92 -14.69
C LEU A 17 -11.44 6.45 -14.25
N LEU A 18 -11.71 5.51 -15.17
CA LEU A 18 -11.62 4.08 -14.89
C LEU A 18 -10.18 3.67 -14.54
N GLY A 19 -9.19 4.21 -15.24
CA GLY A 19 -7.77 3.98 -14.97
C GLY A 19 -7.35 4.45 -13.59
N VAL A 20 -7.83 5.61 -13.13
CA VAL A 20 -7.57 6.09 -11.76
C VAL A 20 -8.20 5.19 -10.70
N ILE A 21 -9.41 4.67 -10.93
CA ILE A 21 -10.05 3.71 -10.02
C ILE A 21 -9.24 2.41 -9.95
N GLU A 22 -8.87 1.86 -11.10
CA GLU A 22 -8.10 0.61 -11.18
C GLU A 22 -6.72 0.77 -10.50
N LYS A 23 -6.05 1.91 -10.71
CA LYS A 23 -4.78 2.21 -10.05
C LYS A 23 -4.95 2.37 -8.53
N LYS A 24 -6.03 2.99 -8.07
CA LYS A 24 -6.31 3.10 -6.62
C LYS A 24 -6.54 1.71 -6.02
N GLU A 25 -7.32 0.87 -6.67
CA GLU A 25 -7.59 -0.49 -6.19
C GLU A 25 -6.30 -1.33 -6.12
N LYS A 26 -5.45 -1.25 -7.16
CA LYS A 26 -4.12 -1.89 -7.16
C LYS A 26 -3.26 -1.37 -6.03
N LEU A 27 -3.23 -0.05 -5.81
CA LEU A 27 -2.48 0.57 -4.70
C LEU A 27 -2.96 0.03 -3.34
N ASP A 28 -4.27 0.00 -3.11
CA ASP A 28 -4.86 -0.48 -1.85
C ASP A 28 -4.56 -1.96 -1.61
N GLN A 29 -4.58 -2.78 -2.67
CA GLN A 29 -4.17 -4.19 -2.60
C GLN A 29 -2.69 -4.34 -2.20
N TRP A 30 -1.79 -3.53 -2.78
CA TRP A 30 -0.38 -3.52 -2.42
C TRP A 30 -0.15 -3.03 -0.99
N LYS A 31 -0.80 -1.92 -0.58
CA LYS A 31 -0.76 -1.39 0.79
C LYS A 31 -1.23 -2.44 1.80
N THR A 32 -2.29 -3.17 1.49
CA THR A 32 -2.81 -4.24 2.36
C THR A 32 -1.81 -5.39 2.51
N LYS A 33 -1.19 -5.83 1.40
CA LYS A 33 -0.17 -6.90 1.41
C LYS A 33 1.06 -6.49 2.22
N VAL A 34 1.56 -5.27 2.00
CA VAL A 34 2.68 -4.69 2.75
C VAL A 34 2.35 -4.67 4.25
N LYS A 35 1.16 -4.17 4.62
CA LYS A 35 0.71 -4.10 6.01
C LYS A 35 0.60 -5.48 6.66
N LEU A 36 0.10 -6.48 5.93
CA LEU A 36 0.04 -7.87 6.41
C LEU A 36 1.45 -8.41 6.68
N VAL A 37 2.38 -8.27 5.73
CA VAL A 37 3.78 -8.70 5.89
C VAL A 37 4.47 -7.95 7.04
N GLN A 38 4.20 -6.66 7.20
CA GLN A 38 4.67 -5.86 8.34
C GLN A 38 4.18 -6.41 9.66
N ILE A 39 2.87 -6.62 9.81
CA ILE A 39 2.28 -7.17 11.04
C ILE A 39 2.86 -8.57 11.33
N ALA A 40 2.93 -9.45 10.32
CA ALA A 40 3.50 -10.78 10.48
C ALA A 40 4.97 -10.74 10.94
N THR A 41 5.77 -9.83 10.38
CA THR A 41 7.18 -9.65 10.76
C THR A 41 7.32 -9.11 12.18
N ILE A 42 6.48 -8.14 12.58
CA ILE A 42 6.48 -7.57 13.93
C ILE A 42 6.08 -8.63 14.95
N VAL A 43 4.97 -9.36 14.71
CA VAL A 43 4.52 -10.42 15.62
C VAL A 43 5.58 -11.51 15.74
N GLY A 44 6.16 -11.95 14.62
CA GLY A 44 7.25 -12.94 14.63
C GLY A 44 8.48 -12.47 15.39
N SER A 45 8.86 -11.20 15.23
CA SER A 45 9.99 -10.59 15.95
C SER A 45 9.73 -10.50 17.45
N VAL A 46 8.53 -10.06 17.85
CA VAL A 46 8.13 -9.97 19.26
C VAL A 46 8.09 -11.35 19.91
N ALA A 47 7.53 -12.36 19.25
CA ALA A 47 7.49 -13.73 19.74
C ALA A 47 8.91 -14.30 19.91
N PHE A 48 9.79 -14.05 18.93
CA PHE A 48 11.19 -14.47 19.01
C PHE A 48 11.94 -13.78 20.15
N LEU A 49 11.75 -12.46 20.32
CA LEU A 49 12.36 -11.72 21.43
C LEU A 49 11.85 -12.21 22.78
N ALA A 50 10.55 -12.49 22.91
CA ALA A 50 9.98 -13.04 24.14
C ALA A 50 10.58 -14.42 24.47
N TYR A 51 10.75 -15.28 23.47
CA TYR A 51 11.43 -16.57 23.61
C TYR A 51 12.88 -16.41 24.10
N VAL A 52 13.66 -15.52 23.47
CA VAL A 52 15.05 -15.27 23.85
C VAL A 52 15.15 -14.72 25.27
N VAL A 53 14.28 -13.78 25.63
CA VAL A 53 14.23 -13.21 26.99
C VAL A 53 13.87 -14.28 28.02
N TRP A 54 12.93 -15.16 27.71
CA TRP A 54 12.57 -16.30 28.56
C TRP A 54 13.75 -17.24 28.81
N GLU A 55 14.46 -17.64 27.76
CA GLU A 55 15.67 -18.48 27.88
C GLU A 55 16.78 -17.79 28.68
N ILE A 56 16.99 -16.49 28.48
CA ILE A 56 18.06 -15.75 29.17
C ILE A 56 17.73 -15.55 30.65
N LEU A 57 16.47 -15.25 31.01
CA LEU A 57 16.05 -14.98 32.39
C LEU A 57 15.98 -16.25 33.24
N LEU A 58 15.55 -17.37 32.68
CA LEU A 58 15.37 -18.63 33.42
C LEU A 58 16.63 -19.50 33.45
N SER A 59 17.60 -19.25 32.57
CA SER A 59 18.84 -20.02 32.54
C SER A 59 19.89 -19.46 33.52
N PRO A 60 20.39 -20.26 34.48
CA PRO A 60 21.44 -19.85 35.41
C PRO A 60 22.85 -19.78 34.79
N ARG A 61 22.99 -19.93 33.45
CA ARG A 61 24.30 -19.90 32.77
C ARG A 61 24.94 -18.50 32.76
N PRO A 62 26.29 -18.41 32.77
CA PRO A 62 27.02 -17.18 32.51
C PRO A 62 26.75 -16.66 31.08
N ALA A 63 26.82 -15.34 30.89
CA ALA A 63 26.44 -14.66 29.65
C ALA A 63 27.19 -15.16 28.41
N SER A 64 28.48 -15.47 28.52
CA SER A 64 29.30 -15.98 27.40
C SER A 64 28.81 -17.34 26.90
N SER A 65 28.41 -18.25 27.79
CA SER A 65 27.88 -19.58 27.42
C SER A 65 26.47 -19.50 26.83
N LYS A 66 25.69 -18.46 27.16
CA LYS A 66 24.36 -18.22 26.56
C LYS A 66 24.47 -17.82 25.10
N VAL A 67 25.42 -16.95 24.75
CA VAL A 67 25.66 -16.54 23.36
C VAL A 67 26.11 -17.73 22.53
N VAL A 68 27.05 -18.54 23.02
CA VAL A 68 27.52 -19.73 22.30
C VAL A 68 26.40 -20.76 22.10
N ALA A 69 25.55 -20.97 23.12
CA ALA A 69 24.38 -21.85 22.99
C ALA A 69 23.36 -21.32 21.97
N PHE A 70 23.10 -20.01 21.98
CA PHE A 70 22.16 -19.38 21.05
C PHE A 70 22.59 -19.54 19.58
N PHE A 71 23.88 -19.29 19.27
CA PHE A 71 24.43 -19.49 17.93
C PHE A 71 24.71 -20.96 17.58
N GLY A 72 24.78 -21.84 18.58
CA GLY A 72 24.97 -23.28 18.39
C GLY A 72 23.70 -24.01 17.95
N GLU A 73 22.52 -23.41 18.16
CA GLU A 73 21.25 -23.99 17.73
C GLU A 73 20.85 -23.54 16.32
N ALA A 74 20.81 -24.50 15.40
CA ALA A 74 20.42 -24.27 14.01
C ALA A 74 19.01 -23.65 13.88
N ASN A 75 18.12 -23.90 14.85
CA ASN A 75 16.77 -23.34 14.89
C ASN A 75 16.80 -21.80 15.00
N HIS A 76 17.65 -21.23 15.87
CA HIS A 76 17.75 -19.78 16.04
C HIS A 76 18.34 -19.10 14.81
N LEU A 77 19.34 -19.72 14.18
CA LEU A 77 19.93 -19.24 12.94
C LEU A 77 18.90 -19.26 11.80
N PHE A 78 18.09 -20.31 11.72
CA PHE A 78 17.01 -20.40 10.74
C PHE A 78 15.94 -19.33 10.97
N PHE A 79 15.55 -19.07 12.22
CA PHE A 79 14.61 -17.99 12.56
C PHE A 79 15.16 -16.60 12.19
N LEU A 80 16.44 -16.32 12.50
CA LEU A 80 17.09 -15.07 12.11
C LEU A 80 17.16 -14.90 10.59
N PHE A 81 17.46 -15.98 9.87
CA PHE A 81 17.43 -15.98 8.41
C PHE A 81 16.02 -15.71 7.87
N LEU A 82 14.99 -16.33 8.48
CA LEU A 82 13.59 -16.13 8.11
C LEU A 82 13.13 -14.68 8.38
N LEU A 83 13.54 -14.09 9.50
CA LEU A 83 13.29 -12.67 9.80
C LEU A 83 14.01 -11.75 8.79
N GLY A 84 15.27 -12.04 8.47
CA GLY A 84 16.04 -11.30 7.48
C GLY A 84 15.39 -11.33 6.09
N THR A 85 14.95 -12.51 5.65
CA THR A 85 14.23 -12.65 4.38
C THR A 85 12.86 -11.94 4.39
N ALA A 86 12.12 -11.99 5.50
CA ALA A 86 10.86 -11.26 5.65
C ALA A 86 11.05 -9.74 5.53
N ILE A 87 12.08 -9.18 6.17
CA ILE A 87 12.43 -7.75 6.06
C ILE A 87 12.81 -7.39 4.62
N PHE A 88 13.63 -8.21 3.96
CA PHE A 88 14.00 -7.99 2.56
C PHE A 88 12.78 -7.98 1.64
N VAL A 89 11.92 -9.00 1.77
CA VAL A 89 10.67 -9.14 1.01
C VAL A 89 9.75 -7.95 1.25
N MET A 90 9.61 -7.50 2.50
CA MET A 90 8.86 -6.30 2.84
C MET A 90 9.39 -5.06 2.09
N GLY A 91 10.70 -4.86 2.05
CA GLY A 91 11.32 -3.75 1.31
C GLY A 91 11.04 -3.81 -0.20
N VAL A 92 11.02 -5.01 -0.79
CA VAL A 92 10.65 -5.19 -2.21
C VAL A 92 9.19 -4.84 -2.46
N TYR A 93 8.28 -5.28 -1.59
CA TYR A 93 6.86 -4.94 -1.71
C TYR A 93 6.58 -3.46 -1.47
N GLN A 94 7.29 -2.83 -0.52
CA GLN A 94 7.20 -1.40 -0.27
C GLN A 94 7.55 -0.61 -1.54
N LYS A 95 8.67 -0.93 -2.21
CA LYS A 95 9.05 -0.26 -3.48
C LYS A 95 7.99 -0.39 -4.57
N LYS A 96 7.32 -1.54 -4.66
CA LYS A 96 6.21 -1.74 -5.62
C LYS A 96 4.99 -0.90 -5.25
N CYS A 97 4.71 -0.78 -3.95
CA CYS A 97 3.65 0.07 -3.44
C CYS A 97 3.94 1.54 -3.74
N ASP A 98 5.14 2.02 -3.45
CA ASP A 98 5.56 3.41 -3.68
C ASP A 98 5.46 3.78 -5.17
N LYS A 99 5.89 2.86 -6.07
CA LYS A 99 5.73 3.05 -7.52
C LYS A 99 4.25 3.13 -7.94
N ALA A 100 3.40 2.25 -7.40
CA ALA A 100 1.96 2.30 -7.67
C ALA A 100 1.31 3.59 -7.14
N GLU A 101 1.80 4.11 -6.03
CA GLU A 101 1.36 5.38 -5.44
C GLU A 101 1.74 6.57 -6.31
N GLU A 102 2.98 6.60 -6.79
CA GLU A 102 3.46 7.61 -7.75
C GLU A 102 2.63 7.58 -9.05
N GLU A 103 2.41 6.39 -9.61
CA GLU A 103 1.60 6.21 -10.82
C GLU A 103 0.12 6.60 -10.66
N PHE A 104 -0.43 6.41 -9.46
CA PHE A 104 -1.78 6.85 -9.09
C PHE A 104 -1.84 8.37 -8.95
N HIS A 105 -0.90 8.96 -8.21
CA HIS A 105 -0.83 10.41 -8.01
C HIS A 105 -0.60 11.15 -9.33
N ALA A 106 0.32 10.68 -10.18
CA ALA A 106 0.57 11.26 -11.48
C ALA A 106 -0.69 11.28 -12.35
N LEU A 107 -1.43 10.16 -12.41
CA LEU A 107 -2.67 10.08 -13.18
C LEU A 107 -3.78 10.97 -12.58
N ARG A 108 -3.86 11.06 -11.25
CA ARG A 108 -4.77 11.98 -10.55
C ARG A 108 -4.48 13.43 -10.93
N CYS A 109 -3.22 13.86 -10.87
CA CYS A 109 -2.81 15.21 -11.24
C CYS A 109 -3.07 15.49 -12.72
N GLU A 110 -2.80 14.52 -13.61
CA GLU A 110 -3.09 14.65 -15.03
C GLU A 110 -4.59 14.90 -15.31
N ILE A 111 -5.49 14.18 -14.63
CA ILE A 111 -6.94 14.42 -14.75
C ILE A 111 -7.33 15.82 -14.26
N ILE A 112 -6.73 16.27 -13.15
CA ILE A 112 -7.04 17.59 -12.59
C ILE A 112 -6.57 18.70 -13.55
N GLN A 113 -5.35 18.59 -14.08
CA GLN A 113 -4.78 19.57 -15.01
C GLN A 113 -5.55 19.60 -16.34
N LYS A 114 -5.89 18.42 -16.88
CA LYS A 114 -6.69 18.30 -18.10
C LYS A 114 -8.18 18.50 -17.87
N SER A 115 -8.63 18.77 -16.64
CA SER A 115 -10.05 18.88 -16.33
C SER A 115 -10.75 20.01 -17.11
N ALA A 116 -10.07 21.11 -17.39
CA ALA A 116 -10.63 22.16 -18.24
C ALA A 116 -10.83 21.71 -19.71
N ASP A 117 -9.98 20.80 -20.19
CA ASP A 117 -10.02 20.28 -21.56
C ASP A 117 -10.95 19.07 -21.74
N LEU A 118 -11.14 18.27 -20.69
CA LEU A 118 -12.00 17.08 -20.68
C LEU A 118 -13.50 17.44 -20.64
N TRP A 119 -13.85 18.56 -20.02
CA TRP A 119 -15.24 19.02 -19.86
C TRP A 119 -15.41 20.40 -20.50
N ARG A 120 -15.53 20.42 -21.84
CA ARG A 120 -15.55 21.66 -22.64
C ARG A 120 -16.90 22.36 -22.66
N THR A 121 -17.98 21.61 -22.52
CA THR A 121 -19.34 22.18 -22.55
C THR A 121 -19.82 22.57 -21.14
N GLU A 122 -20.64 23.61 -21.02
CA GLU A 122 -21.19 24.03 -19.71
C GLU A 122 -21.99 22.91 -19.01
N ASP A 123 -22.70 22.09 -19.79
CA ASP A 123 -23.50 20.99 -19.25
C ASP A 123 -22.61 19.87 -18.68
N GLU A 124 -21.49 19.57 -19.35
CA GLU A 124 -20.47 18.65 -18.84
C GLU A 124 -19.76 19.19 -17.60
N TRP A 125 -19.47 20.50 -17.57
CA TRP A 125 -18.85 21.15 -16.43
C TRP A 125 -19.73 21.12 -15.18
N LYS A 126 -21.05 21.29 -15.33
CA LYS A 126 -22.01 21.13 -14.22
C LYS A 126 -22.04 19.69 -13.71
N LYS A 127 -22.04 18.69 -14.62
CA LYS A 127 -22.05 17.26 -14.28
C LYS A 127 -20.73 16.75 -13.70
N ARG A 128 -19.60 17.40 -14.02
CA ARG A 128 -18.28 17.09 -13.43
C ARG A 128 -18.31 17.07 -11.91
N HIS A 129 -19.05 17.98 -11.28
CA HIS A 129 -19.16 18.03 -9.83
C HIS A 129 -19.78 16.75 -9.25
N GLU A 130 -20.77 16.18 -9.94
CA GLU A 130 -21.41 14.92 -9.54
C GLU A 130 -20.42 13.75 -9.67
N TRP A 131 -19.67 13.68 -10.78
CA TRP A 131 -18.64 12.65 -10.98
C TRP A 131 -17.52 12.73 -9.95
N PHE A 132 -17.05 13.94 -9.62
CA PHE A 132 -15.99 14.13 -8.63
C PHE A 132 -16.47 13.80 -7.22
N THR A 133 -17.71 14.15 -6.91
CA THR A 133 -18.35 13.76 -5.64
C THR A 133 -18.52 12.25 -5.56
N MET A 134 -18.93 11.59 -6.64
CA MET A 134 -19.01 10.13 -6.69
C MET A 134 -17.64 9.46 -6.50
N MET A 135 -16.59 9.98 -7.15
CA MET A 135 -15.21 9.49 -6.99
C MET A 135 -14.71 9.65 -5.55
N LYS A 136 -15.02 10.77 -4.91
CA LYS A 136 -14.67 11.02 -3.51
C LYS A 136 -15.46 10.11 -2.56
N THR A 137 -16.78 9.97 -2.74
CA THR A 137 -17.61 9.22 -1.80
C THR A 137 -17.44 7.71 -1.94
N LYS A 138 -17.38 7.20 -3.17
CA LYS A 138 -17.35 5.76 -3.44
C LYS A 138 -15.94 5.17 -3.42
N TYR A 139 -14.97 5.92 -3.93
CA TYR A 139 -13.60 5.45 -4.08
C TYR A 139 -12.62 6.24 -3.22
N ASP A 140 -13.05 7.24 -2.44
CA ASP A 140 -12.15 8.09 -1.64
C ASP A 140 -11.03 8.73 -2.50
N ILE A 141 -11.37 9.14 -3.73
CA ILE A 141 -10.44 9.80 -4.66
C ILE A 141 -10.84 11.26 -4.77
N ASN A 142 -9.99 12.15 -4.24
CA ASN A 142 -10.20 13.58 -4.38
C ASN A 142 -9.65 14.09 -5.72
N LEU A 143 -10.55 14.54 -6.60
CA LEU A 143 -10.21 15.16 -7.89
C LEU A 143 -10.43 16.69 -7.89
N PHE A 144 -10.78 17.29 -6.75
CA PHE A 144 -11.04 18.74 -6.68
C PHE A 144 -9.77 19.57 -6.62
N TYR A 145 -8.72 19.06 -5.96
CA TYR A 145 -7.48 19.79 -5.70
C TYR A 145 -6.27 18.87 -5.94
N GLU A 146 -5.22 19.45 -6.52
CA GLU A 146 -3.97 18.73 -6.82
C GLU A 146 -3.24 18.35 -5.53
N ASN A 147 -3.16 19.28 -4.58
CA ASN A 147 -2.64 19.06 -3.24
C ASN A 147 -3.80 18.88 -2.25
N SER A 148 -3.97 17.65 -1.76
CA SER A 148 -4.84 17.31 -0.64
C SER A 148 -4.30 16.08 0.05
#